data_AF-A0A1V1NUH2-F1
#
_entry.id   AF-A0A1V1NUH2-F1
#
_cell.length_a   1.000
_cell.length_b   1.000
_cell.length_c   1.000
_cell.angle_alpha   90.00
_cell.angle_beta   90.00
_cell.angle_gamma   90.00
#
_symmetry.space_group_name_H-M   'P 1'
#
loop_
_entity.id
_entity.type
_entity.pdbx_description
1 polymer ?
#
loop_
_entity_poly.entity_id
_entity_poly.type
_entity_poly.pdbx_seq_one_letter_code
_entity_poly.pdbx_strand_id
1 'polypeptide(L)'
;MKNLYDGYIFSPYSDTLIYNPTLVLYLLKHIEQLYGQLPNSLMDHNLVTDEGRLEYIADLPGGKEMIMELNQDKIVDIPDVTSRFGLKAMTTKSSKTKTFMGSYLYFMGMLTLEKLSHQSGDRF
;
A
#
# COMPACT_ATOMS: atom_id res chain seq x y z
N MET A 1 -9.75 15.06 2.21
CA MET A 1 -8.94 13.82 2.08
C MET A 1 -8.59 13.54 0.64
N LYS A 2 -9.53 13.18 -0.25
CA LYS A 2 -9.23 12.82 -1.66
C LYS A 2 -8.24 13.75 -2.40
N ASN A 3 -8.34 15.07 -2.24
CA ASN A 3 -7.42 16.03 -2.89
C ASN A 3 -5.99 16.05 -2.29
N LEU A 4 -5.76 15.34 -1.19
CA LEU A 4 -4.51 15.28 -0.44
C LEU A 4 -4.02 13.83 -0.25
N TYR A 5 -4.90 12.84 -0.41
CA TYR A 5 -4.64 11.43 -0.15
C TYR A 5 -5.80 10.55 -0.65
N ASP A 6 -5.49 9.49 -1.40
CA ASP A 6 -6.48 8.65 -2.09
C ASP A 6 -7.13 7.57 -1.20
N GLY A 7 -6.45 7.16 -0.11
CA GLY A 7 -6.91 6.06 0.74
C GLY A 7 -6.58 4.68 0.17
N TYR A 8 -7.08 3.63 0.83
CA TYR A 8 -6.76 2.24 0.50
C TYR A 8 -8.01 1.34 0.51
N ILE A 9 -8.01 0.33 -0.36
CA ILE A 9 -8.86 -0.85 -0.28
C ILE A 9 -8.06 -2.00 0.37
N PHE A 10 -8.59 -2.52 1.48
CA PHE A 10 -7.97 -3.62 2.24
C PHE A 10 -8.77 -4.92 2.24
N SER A 11 -9.97 -4.92 1.65
CA SER A 11 -10.84 -6.08 1.62
C SER A 11 -11.19 -6.40 0.17
N PRO A 12 -11.02 -7.65 -0.29
CA PRO A 12 -11.49 -8.05 -1.61
C PRO A 12 -13.02 -8.05 -1.73
N TYR A 13 -13.73 -7.89 -0.61
CA TYR A 13 -15.20 -7.86 -0.54
C TYR A 13 -15.77 -6.45 -0.51
N SER A 14 -14.95 -5.41 -0.64
CA SER A 14 -15.40 -4.02 -0.58
C SER A 14 -14.57 -3.14 -1.48
N ASP A 15 -15.25 -2.32 -2.26
CA ASP A 15 -14.62 -1.29 -3.09
C ASP A 15 -14.50 0.06 -2.35
N THR A 16 -14.75 0.06 -1.05
CA THR A 16 -14.74 1.28 -0.25
C THR A 16 -13.32 1.67 0.11
N LEU A 17 -12.92 2.87 -0.30
CA LEU A 17 -11.66 3.48 0.12
C LEU A 17 -11.72 3.82 1.62
N ILE A 18 -10.74 3.30 2.36
CA ILE A 18 -10.53 3.57 3.78
C ILE A 18 -9.29 4.44 3.91
N TYR A 19 -9.42 5.57 4.59
CA TYR A 19 -8.29 6.43 4.88
C TYR A 19 -7.52 5.93 6.11
N ASN A 20 -6.19 6.05 6.07
CA ASN A 20 -5.33 5.74 7.21
C ASN A 20 -5.74 6.62 8.43
N PRO A 21 -6.18 6.04 9.56
CA PRO A 21 -6.68 6.80 10.69
C PRO A 21 -5.61 7.69 11.32
N THR A 22 -4.34 7.31 11.28
CA THR A 22 -3.23 8.15 11.77
C THR A 22 -3.13 9.42 10.95
N LEU A 23 -3.22 9.34 9.62
CA LEU A 23 -3.19 10.52 8.73
C LEU A 23 -4.42 11.41 8.93
N VAL A 24 -5.59 10.81 9.16
CA VAL A 24 -6.82 11.57 9.45
C VAL A 24 -6.67 12.33 10.77
N LEU A 25 -6.20 11.68 11.84
CA LEU A 25 -5.99 12.34 13.13
C LEU A 25 -4.91 13.42 13.06
N TYR A 26 -3.83 13.17 12.31
CA TYR A 26 -2.80 14.17 12.04
C TYR A 26 -3.38 15.41 11.35
N LEU A 27 -4.19 15.22 10.30
CA LEU A 27 -4.86 16.34 9.62
C LEU A 27 -5.73 17.14 10.57
N LEU A 28 -6.56 16.46 11.37
CA LEU A 28 -7.47 17.13 12.31
C LEU A 28 -6.70 17.96 13.33
N LYS A 29 -5.59 17.42 13.86
CA LYS A 29 -4.70 18.16 14.76
C LYS A 29 -4.07 19.37 14.07
N HIS A 30 -3.64 19.23 12.82
CA HIS A 30 -3.03 20.33 12.08
C HIS A 30 -4.01 21.48 11.83
N ILE A 31 -5.24 21.15 11.42
CA ILE A 31 -6.33 22.13 11.21
C ILE A 31 -6.63 22.88 12.51
N GLU A 32 -6.69 22.18 13.65
CA GLU A 32 -6.91 22.78 14.96
C GLU A 32 -5.78 23.76 15.32
N GLN A 33 -4.53 23.36 15.10
CA GLN A 33 -3.35 24.16 15.45
C GLN A 33 -3.12 25.36 14.53
N LEU A 34 -3.53 25.29 13.26
CA LEU A 34 -3.29 26.33 12.26
C LEU A 34 -4.55 27.12 11.87
N TYR A 35 -5.51 27.26 12.78
CA TYR A 35 -6.71 28.08 12.57
C TYR A 35 -7.49 27.70 11.29
N GLY A 36 -7.62 26.41 11.02
CA GLY A 36 -8.34 25.91 9.85
C GLY A 36 -7.50 25.73 8.58
N GLN A 37 -6.21 26.04 8.61
CA GLN A 37 -5.33 25.84 7.44
C GLN A 37 -5.05 24.36 7.20
N LEU A 38 -5.03 23.98 5.92
CA LEU A 38 -4.63 22.64 5.48
C LEU A 38 -3.10 22.56 5.38
N PRO A 39 -2.49 21.41 5.70
CA PRO A 39 -1.09 21.19 5.40
C PRO A 39 -0.89 21.11 3.89
N ASN A 40 0.29 21.55 3.42
CA ASN A 40 0.68 21.43 2.01
C ASN A 40 0.73 19.96 1.54
N SER A 41 0.92 19.02 2.47
CA SER A 41 0.90 17.57 2.23
C SER A 41 0.43 16.83 3.48
N LEU A 42 -0.39 15.79 3.29
CA LEU A 42 -0.73 14.83 4.36
C LEU A 42 0.31 13.71 4.51
N MET A 43 1.19 13.56 3.52
CA MET A 43 2.27 12.58 3.54
C MET A 43 3.39 13.12 4.42
N ASP A 44 3.32 12.89 5.73
CA ASP A 44 4.47 13.09 6.62
C ASP A 44 5.52 12.03 6.28
N HIS A 45 6.75 12.43 5.99
CA HIS A 45 7.84 11.50 5.65
C HIS A 45 8.12 10.46 6.75
N ASN A 46 7.72 10.71 8.00
CA ASN A 46 7.82 9.74 9.10
C ASN A 46 6.66 8.73 9.13
N LEU A 47 5.59 8.97 8.36
CA LEU A 47 4.41 8.11 8.22
C LEU A 47 4.34 7.43 6.84
N VAL A 48 5.18 7.86 5.89
CA VAL A 48 5.34 7.25 4.58
C VAL A 48 6.36 6.12 4.64
N THR A 49 6.10 5.08 3.85
CA THR A 49 7.06 4.20 3.19
C THR A 49 8.53 4.65 3.28
N ASP A 50 9.23 4.03 4.23
CA ASP A 50 10.69 4.12 4.40
C ASP A 50 11.42 3.66 3.13
N GLU A 51 12.35 4.48 2.63
CA GLU A 51 13.29 4.16 1.54
C GLU A 51 13.93 2.78 1.75
N GLY A 52 14.27 2.43 3.00
CA GLY A 52 14.85 1.14 3.35
C GLY A 52 13.95 -0.07 3.05
N ARG A 53 12.63 0.12 2.98
CA ARG A 53 11.71 -0.96 2.56
C ARG A 53 11.72 -1.17 1.06
N LEU A 54 11.82 -0.10 0.26
CA LEU A 54 11.95 -0.21 -1.19
C LEU A 54 13.33 -0.75 -1.57
N GLU A 55 14.38 -0.33 -0.87
CA GLU A 55 15.73 -0.91 -0.99
C GLU A 55 15.71 -2.40 -0.66
N TYR A 56 15.09 -2.78 0.46
CA TYR A 56 14.93 -4.19 0.83
C TYR A 56 14.25 -5.00 -0.27
N ILE A 57 13.18 -4.48 -0.88
CA ILE A 57 12.50 -5.14 -2.00
C ILE A 57 13.39 -5.19 -3.25
N ALA A 58 14.07 -4.09 -3.59
CA ALA A 58 14.97 -4.00 -4.74
C ALA A 58 16.13 -5.00 -4.69
N ASP A 59 16.57 -5.37 -3.48
CA ASP A 59 17.61 -6.38 -3.26
C ASP A 59 17.12 -7.84 -3.37
N LEU A 60 15.80 -8.05 -3.48
CA LEU A 60 15.24 -9.39 -3.69
C LEU A 60 15.27 -9.77 -5.18
N PRO A 61 15.37 -11.06 -5.52
CA PRO A 61 15.27 -11.52 -6.90
C PRO A 61 13.97 -11.04 -7.57
N GLY A 62 14.08 -10.30 -8.68
CA GLY A 62 12.94 -9.74 -9.40
C GLY A 62 12.33 -8.47 -8.79
N GLY A 63 12.93 -7.94 -7.71
CA GLY A 63 12.38 -6.81 -6.98
C GLY A 63 12.46 -5.48 -7.71
N LYS A 64 13.58 -5.20 -8.39
CA LYS A 64 13.73 -3.98 -9.20
C LYS A 64 12.73 -3.94 -10.35
N GLU A 65 12.54 -5.08 -11.01
CA GLU A 65 11.57 -5.24 -12.09
C GLU A 65 10.15 -4.99 -11.59
N MET A 66 9.77 -5.56 -10.43
CA MET A 66 8.47 -5.30 -9.80
C MET A 66 8.29 -3.81 -9.48
N ILE A 67 9.29 -3.15 -8.90
CA ILE A 67 9.21 -1.72 -8.57
C ILE A 67 9.01 -0.89 -9.85
N MET A 68 9.73 -1.21 -10.93
CA MET A 68 9.56 -0.54 -12.22
C MET A 68 8.18 -0.79 -12.84
N GLU A 69 7.63 -2.01 -12.71
CA GLU A 69 6.26 -2.32 -13.12
C GLU A 69 5.25 -1.45 -12.36
N LEU A 70 5.36 -1.40 -11.03
CA LEU A 70 4.50 -0.62 -10.16
C LEU A 70 4.57 0.89 -10.46
N ASN A 71 5.77 1.42 -10.74
CA ASN A 71 5.96 2.82 -11.11
C ASN A 71 5.37 3.17 -12.50
N GLN A 72 4.98 2.17 -13.29
CA GLN A 72 4.25 2.32 -14.54
C GLN A 72 2.74 2.08 -14.37
N ASP A 73 2.24 2.21 -13.13
CA ASP A 73 0.85 1.95 -12.74
C ASP A 73 0.35 0.53 -13.09
N LYS A 74 1.27 -0.46 -13.18
CA LYS A 74 0.88 -1.85 -13.45
C LYS A 74 0.42 -2.54 -12.17
N ILE A 75 -0.58 -3.39 -12.33
CA ILE A 75 -1.09 -4.26 -11.26
C ILE A 75 -0.14 -5.44 -11.07
N VAL A 76 0.19 -5.73 -9.81
CA VAL A 76 0.95 -6.92 -9.43
C VAL A 76 -0.04 -8.00 -9.04
N ASP A 77 -0.17 -9.02 -9.88
CA ASP A 77 -0.98 -10.19 -9.57
C ASP A 77 -0.31 -11.04 -8.48
N ILE A 78 -1.00 -11.18 -7.35
CA ILE A 78 -0.59 -12.02 -6.21
C ILE A 78 -1.73 -13.01 -5.92
N PRO A 79 -1.50 -14.33 -6.11
CA PRO A 79 -2.56 -15.32 -5.94
C PRO A 79 -3.17 -15.34 -4.54
N ASP A 80 -2.33 -15.16 -3.51
CA ASP A 80 -2.73 -15.12 -2.11
C ASP A 80 -1.89 -14.11 -1.33
N VAL A 81 -2.55 -13.15 -0.68
CA VAL A 81 -1.88 -12.20 0.22
C VAL A 81 -1.41 -12.94 1.48
N THR A 82 -0.09 -13.03 1.69
CA THR A 82 0.48 -13.69 2.87
C THR A 82 0.86 -12.68 3.95
N SER A 83 0.59 -13.00 5.22
CA SER A 83 0.86 -12.12 6.37
C SER A 83 2.11 -12.50 7.18
N ARG A 84 2.86 -13.52 6.75
CA ARG A 84 3.99 -14.05 7.53
C ARG A 84 5.31 -13.37 7.18
N PHE A 85 5.58 -12.22 7.80
CA PHE A 85 6.84 -11.46 7.66
C PHE A 85 7.80 -11.57 8.86
N GLY A 86 7.72 -12.65 9.64
CA GLY A 86 8.65 -12.86 10.74
C GLY A 86 10.11 -12.95 10.27
N LEU A 87 11.08 -12.69 11.15
CA LEU A 87 12.52 -12.68 10.84
C LEU A 87 12.98 -13.91 10.04
N LYS A 88 12.48 -15.10 10.38
CA LYS A 88 12.78 -16.34 9.66
C LYS A 88 12.29 -16.30 8.20
N ALA A 89 11.10 -15.75 7.96
CA ALA A 89 10.55 -15.60 6.61
C ALA A 89 11.31 -14.55 5.79
N MET A 90 11.79 -13.48 6.42
CA MET A 90 12.60 -12.44 5.76
C MET A 90 14.02 -12.92 5.40
N THR A 91 14.59 -13.82 6.20
CA THR A 91 15.96 -14.34 6.01
C THR A 91 16.03 -15.60 5.15
N THR A 92 14.92 -16.30 4.97
CA THR A 92 14.86 -17.51 4.14
C THR A 92 14.83 -17.11 2.65
N LYS A 93 15.77 -17.63 1.84
CA LYS A 93 15.83 -17.31 0.40
C LYS A 93 14.64 -17.85 -0.40
N SER A 94 14.10 -19.01 -0.03
CA SER A 94 13.01 -19.69 -0.76
C SER A 94 11.63 -19.03 -0.60
N SER A 95 11.47 -18.08 0.33
CA SER A 95 10.24 -17.31 0.53
C SER A 95 10.20 -15.98 -0.22
N LYS A 96 11.25 -15.62 -0.98
CA LYS A 96 11.40 -14.32 -1.66
C LYS A 96 10.76 -14.33 -3.06
N THR A 97 9.47 -14.65 -3.11
CA THR A 97 8.68 -14.72 -4.35
C THR A 97 8.00 -13.38 -4.66
N LYS A 98 7.46 -13.23 -5.88
CA LYS A 98 6.60 -12.10 -6.27
C LYS A 98 5.45 -11.88 -5.26
N THR A 99 4.82 -12.98 -4.81
CA THR A 99 3.78 -12.98 -3.78
C THR A 99 4.24 -12.39 -2.45
N PHE A 100 5.43 -12.75 -1.98
CA PHE A 100 5.98 -12.20 -0.73
C PHE A 100 6.21 -10.70 -0.83
N MET A 101 6.83 -10.24 -1.93
CA MET A 101 7.11 -8.82 -2.14
C MET A 101 5.83 -7.99 -2.22
N GLY A 102 4.87 -8.42 -3.04
CA GLY A 102 3.57 -7.75 -3.15
C GLY A 102 2.81 -7.72 -1.82
N SER A 103 2.80 -8.83 -1.09
CA SER A 103 2.16 -8.89 0.23
C SER A 103 2.87 -7.98 1.25
N TYR A 104 4.20 -7.94 1.23
CA TYR A 104 4.99 -7.08 2.14
C TYR A 104 4.67 -5.61 1.91
N LEU A 105 4.71 -5.18 0.65
CA LEU A 105 4.37 -3.81 0.26
C LEU A 105 2.92 -3.45 0.62
N TYR A 106 1.98 -4.38 0.42
CA TYR A 106 0.59 -4.22 0.84
C TYR A 106 0.44 -4.01 2.36
N PHE A 107 1.02 -4.89 3.19
CA PHE A 107 0.93 -4.76 4.66
C PHE A 107 1.70 -3.56 5.23
N MET A 108 2.72 -3.09 4.52
CA MET A 108 3.44 -1.85 4.87
C MET A 108 2.72 -0.59 4.38
N GLY A 109 1.54 -0.70 3.73
CA GLY A 109 0.74 0.43 3.29
C GLY A 109 1.23 1.08 1.99
N MET A 110 2.06 0.40 1.20
CA MET A 110 2.57 0.91 -0.09
C MET A 110 1.70 0.52 -1.26
N LEU A 111 1.04 -0.63 -1.16
CA LEU A 111 0.11 -1.14 -2.16
C LEU A 111 -1.27 -1.30 -1.55
N THR A 112 -2.26 -1.32 -2.42
CA THR A 112 -3.65 -1.55 -2.08
C THR A 112 -4.28 -2.46 -3.11
N LEU A 113 -5.43 -3.03 -2.80
CA LEU A 113 -6.14 -3.87 -3.76
C LEU A 113 -6.71 -2.99 -4.87
N GLU A 114 -6.62 -3.48 -6.10
CA GLU A 114 -7.38 -2.88 -7.19
C GLU A 114 -8.87 -3.12 -6.94
N LYS A 115 -9.69 -2.10 -7.22
CA LYS A 115 -11.14 -2.23 -7.21
C LYS A 115 -11.53 -3.33 -8.21
N LEU A 116 -12.18 -4.39 -7.74
CA LEU A 116 -12.76 -5.37 -8.64
C LEU A 116 -13.85 -4.65 -9.43
N SER A 117 -13.61 -4.37 -10.70
CA SER A 117 -14.70 -3.96 -11.58
C SER A 117 -15.67 -5.14 -11.61
N HIS A 118 -16.79 -5.04 -10.89
CA HIS A 118 -17.91 -5.93 -11.09
C HIS A 118 -18.24 -5.85 -12.58
N GLN A 119 -17.83 -6.85 -13.35
CA GLN A 119 -18.49 -7.13 -14.60
C GLN A 119 -19.92 -7.41 -14.21
N SER A 120 -20.81 -6.49 -14.57
CA SER A 120 -22.25 -6.70 -14.56
C SER A 120 -22.55 -7.84 -15.53
N GLY A 121 -22.31 -9.06 -15.07
CA GLY A 121 -22.83 -10.27 -15.67
C GLY A 121 -24.24 -10.43 -15.16
N ASP A 122 -25.21 -9.94 -15.93
CA ASP A 122 -26.57 -10.46 -15.91
C ASP A 122 -26.50 -11.99 -15.88
N ARG A 123 -26.89 -12.57 -14.75
CA ARG A 123 -27.31 -13.98 -14.66
C ARG A 123 -28.45 -14.10 -13.66
N PHE A 124 -29.65 -13.98 -14.24
CA PHE A 124 -30.95 -14.55 -13.89
C PHE A 124 -31.46 -14.41 -12.45
#